data_AF-C4YUI5-F1
#
_entry.id   AF-C4YUI5-F1
#
_cell.length_a   1.000
_cell.length_b   1.000
_cell.length_c   1.000
_cell.angle_alpha   90.00
_cell.angle_beta   90.00
_cell.angle_gamma   90.00
#
_symmetry.space_group_name_H-M   'P 1'
#
loop_
_entity.id
_entity.type
_entity.pdbx_description
1 polymer ?
#
loop_
_entity_poly.entity_id
_entity_poly.type
_entity_poly.pdbx_seq_one_letter_code
_entity_poly.pdbx_strand_id
1 'polypeptide(L)'
;MQLSKQLNPDSVWYRARKFLIERYNQYIDCGVLSKLVVVEEDIVNQKVILKSTTAFNDYYVRNRHMQDLEESFKTQDYCFELIKFEYN
;
A
#
# COMPACT_ATOMS: atom_id res chain seq x y z
N MET A 1 -4.10 4.68 -16.29
CA MET A 1 -3.02 5.50 -15.68
C MET A 1 -1.80 4.61 -15.49
N GLN A 2 -0.57 5.06 -15.76
CA GLN A 2 0.65 4.25 -15.58
C GLN A 2 1.17 4.43 -14.16
N LEU A 3 1.34 3.32 -13.42
CA LEU A 3 1.80 3.34 -12.03
C LEU A 3 3.17 4.03 -11.87
N SER A 4 4.06 3.87 -12.87
CA SER A 4 5.40 4.47 -12.88
C SER A 4 5.39 6.00 -13.01
N LYS A 5 4.26 6.60 -13.39
CA LYS A 5 4.07 8.06 -13.37
C LYS A 5 3.60 8.57 -12.02
N GLN A 6 3.20 7.68 -11.11
CA GLN A 6 2.70 8.02 -9.78
C GLN A 6 3.72 7.75 -8.67
N LEU A 7 4.57 6.74 -8.86
CA LEU A 7 5.52 6.26 -7.85
C LEU A 7 6.87 5.95 -8.49
N ASN A 8 7.94 6.08 -7.70
CA ASN A 8 9.27 5.62 -8.08
C ASN A 8 9.25 4.09 -8.30
N PRO A 9 9.61 3.58 -9.49
CA PRO A 9 9.67 2.14 -9.77
C PRO A 9 10.57 1.33 -8.83
N ASP A 10 11.57 1.97 -8.21
CA ASP A 10 12.50 1.31 -7.29
C ASP A 10 11.94 1.21 -5.86
N SER A 11 10.87 1.96 -5.54
CA SER A 11 10.24 1.91 -4.21
C SER A 11 9.61 0.55 -3.92
N VAL A 12 9.60 0.19 -2.65
CA VAL A 12 8.95 -1.06 -2.20
C VAL A 12 7.45 -0.96 -2.42
N TRP A 13 6.87 0.23 -2.16
CA TRP A 13 5.45 0.44 -2.38
C TRP A 13 5.05 0.28 -3.85
N TYR A 14 5.85 0.76 -4.80
CA TYR A 14 5.57 0.53 -6.22
C TYR A 14 5.48 -0.97 -6.54
N ARG A 15 6.44 -1.76 -6.06
CA ARG A 15 6.49 -3.21 -6.33
C ARG A 15 5.32 -3.95 -5.68
N ALA A 16 5.03 -3.68 -4.40
CA ALA A 16 3.88 -4.25 -3.69
C ALA A 16 2.54 -3.87 -4.35
N ARG A 17 2.38 -2.60 -4.73
CA ARG A 17 1.18 -2.10 -5.40
C ARG A 17 1.02 -2.69 -6.81
N LYS A 18 2.11 -2.80 -7.57
CA LYS A 18 2.12 -3.47 -8.88
C LYS A 18 1.69 -4.93 -8.76
N PHE A 19 2.24 -5.66 -7.80
CA PHE A 19 1.89 -7.05 -7.53
C PHE A 19 0.38 -7.24 -7.29
N LEU A 20 -0.23 -6.40 -6.46
CA LEU A 20 -1.67 -6.45 -6.20
C LEU A 20 -2.52 -6.11 -7.43
N ILE A 21 -2.08 -5.14 -8.24
CA ILE A 21 -2.77 -4.78 -9.49
C ILE A 21 -2.72 -5.95 -10.48
N GLU A 22 -1.58 -6.63 -10.60
CA GLU A 22 -1.41 -7.79 -11.49
C GLU A 22 -2.24 -8.98 -11.01
N ARG A 23 -2.34 -9.19 -9.68
CA ARG A 23 -3.14 -10.25 -9.07
C ARG A 23 -4.64 -10.07 -9.27
N TYR A 24 -5.15 -8.84 -9.13
CA TYR A 24 -6.58 -8.57 -9.22
C TYR A 24 -6.95 -7.91 -10.54
N ASN A 25 -6.69 -6.60 -10.64
CA ASN A 25 -6.80 -5.75 -11.83
C ASN A 25 -6.61 -4.28 -11.39
N GLN A 26 -6.67 -3.34 -12.33
CA GLN A 26 -6.51 -1.91 -12.06
C GLN A 26 -7.60 -1.29 -11.14
N TYR A 27 -8.76 -1.92 -10.94
CA TYR A 27 -9.82 -1.32 -10.11
C TYR A 27 -9.49 -1.31 -8.61
N ILE A 28 -8.73 -2.30 -8.12
CA ILE A 28 -8.24 -2.28 -6.73
C ILE A 28 -7.36 -1.05 -6.47
N ASP A 29 -6.62 -0.61 -7.49
CA ASP A 29 -5.75 0.53 -7.41
C ASP A 29 -6.53 1.83 -7.22
N CYS A 30 -7.47 2.07 -8.13
CA CYS A 30 -8.32 3.26 -8.10
C CYS A 30 -9.20 3.29 -6.85
N GLY A 31 -9.70 2.12 -6.43
CA GLY A 31 -10.60 1.96 -5.30
C GLY A 31 -9.92 2.11 -3.94
N VAL A 32 -8.69 1.61 -3.81
CA VAL A 32 -8.07 1.37 -2.49
C VAL A 32 -6.62 1.82 -2.45
N LEU A 33 -5.74 1.23 -3.27
CA LEU A 33 -4.29 1.37 -3.09
C LEU A 33 -3.78 2.79 -3.36
N SER A 34 -4.33 3.46 -4.38
CA SER A 34 -4.00 4.86 -4.69
C SER A 34 -4.38 5.86 -3.58
N LYS A 35 -5.22 5.45 -2.63
CA LYS A 35 -5.67 6.26 -1.49
C LYS A 35 -4.81 6.04 -0.24
N LEU A 36 -3.78 5.21 -0.32
CA LEU A 36 -2.76 5.02 0.69
C LEU A 36 -1.53 5.88 0.35
N VAL A 37 -0.94 6.48 1.38
CA VAL A 37 0.31 7.24 1.29
C VAL A 37 1.38 6.52 2.09
N VAL A 38 2.59 6.52 1.55
CA VAL A 38 3.79 6.08 2.26
C VAL A 38 4.18 7.17 3.24
N VAL A 39 4.21 6.80 4.52
CA VAL A 39 4.76 7.64 5.59
C VAL A 39 6.27 7.43 5.67
N GLU A 40 6.71 6.17 5.57
CA GLU A 40 8.11 5.78 5.66
C GLU A 40 8.37 4.48 4.88
N GLU A 41 9.51 4.42 4.19
CA GLU A 41 10.12 3.16 3.71
C GLU A 41 11.48 2.99 4.41
N ASP A 42 11.50 2.17 5.46
CA ASP A 42 12.70 1.83 6.21
C ASP A 42 13.39 0.63 5.57
N ILE A 43 14.41 0.91 4.77
CA ILE A 43 15.18 -0.11 4.06
C ILE A 43 16.08 -0.94 4.97
N VAL A 44 16.45 -0.42 6.14
CA VAL A 44 17.36 -1.10 7.08
C VAL A 44 16.59 -2.18 7.83
N ASN A 45 15.38 -1.85 8.29
CA ASN A 45 14.52 -2.80 9.00
C ASN A 45 13.51 -3.52 8.09
N GLN A 46 13.58 -3.28 6.78
CA GLN A 46 12.68 -3.88 5.78
C GLN A 46 11.21 -3.64 6.14
N LYS A 47 10.84 -2.41 6.48
CA LYS A 47 9.49 -2.04 6.93
C LYS A 47 8.93 -0.87 6.15
N VAL A 48 7.67 -0.96 5.73
CA VAL A 48 6.93 0.15 5.12
C VAL A 48 5.79 0.59 6.02
N ILE A 49 5.67 1.88 6.26
CA ILE A 49 4.58 2.47 7.03
C ILE A 49 3.66 3.21 6.07
N LEU A 50 2.38 2.82 6.07
CA LEU A 50 1.33 3.41 5.27
C LEU A 50 0.33 4.17 6.13
N LYS A 51 -0.32 5.16 5.53
CA LYS A 51 -1.49 5.85 6.09
C LYS A 51 -2.57 5.98 5.03
N SER A 52 -3.82 5.91 5.45
CA SER A 52 -4.97 6.22 4.58
C SER A 52 -5.22 7.72 4.49
N THR A 53 -5.65 8.19 3.32
CA THR A 53 -6.04 9.59 3.10
C THR A 53 -7.43 9.94 3.64
N THR A 54 -8.27 8.95 3.91
CA THR A 54 -9.63 9.14 4.47
C THR A 54 -9.95 8.08 5.51
N ALA A 55 -10.82 8.41 6.47
CA ALA A 55 -11.32 7.46 7.47
C ALA A 55 -12.04 6.27 6.82
N PHE A 56 -12.80 6.51 5.75
CA PHE A 56 -13.48 5.45 5.01
C PHE A 56 -12.49 4.45 4.41
N ASN A 57 -11.42 4.94 3.76
CA ASN A 57 -10.42 4.06 3.17
C ASN A 57 -9.65 3.27 4.25
N ASP A 58 -9.34 3.89 5.38
CA ASP A 58 -8.71 3.19 6.51
C ASP A 58 -9.56 2.03 7.01
N TYR A 59 -10.85 2.29 7.28
CA TYR A 59 -11.80 1.25 7.64
C TYR A 59 -11.85 0.15 6.59
N TYR A 60 -11.95 0.52 5.31
CA TYR A 60 -12.08 -0.45 4.22
C TYR A 60 -10.85 -1.35 4.10
N VAL A 61 -9.64 -0.77 4.13
CA VAL A 61 -8.38 -1.54 4.08
C VAL A 61 -8.27 -2.47 5.28
N ARG A 62 -8.51 -1.97 6.49
CA ARG A 62 -8.42 -2.78 7.72
C ARG A 62 -9.31 -4.01 7.70
N ASN A 63 -10.51 -3.89 7.12
CA ASN A 63 -11.50 -4.96 7.11
C ASN A 63 -11.43 -5.87 5.88
N ARG A 64 -10.76 -5.46 4.80
CA ARG A 64 -10.83 -6.16 3.50
C ARG A 64 -9.48 -6.50 2.87
N HIS A 65 -8.41 -5.75 3.18
CA HIS A 65 -7.16 -5.81 2.40
C HIS A 65 -5.89 -5.92 3.23
N MET A 66 -5.98 -6.04 4.57
CA MET A 66 -4.79 -6.21 5.42
C MET A 66 -3.98 -7.43 5.04
N GLN A 67 -4.63 -8.56 4.78
CA GLN A 67 -3.96 -9.80 4.41
C GLN A 67 -3.29 -9.69 3.03
N ASP A 68 -3.98 -9.08 2.06
CA ASP A 68 -3.43 -8.87 0.71
C ASP A 68 -2.19 -7.97 0.76
N LEU A 69 -2.25 -6.89 1.55
CA LEU A 69 -1.10 -6.02 1.79
C LEU A 69 0.04 -6.78 2.45
N GLU A 70 -0.24 -7.53 3.52
CA GLU A 70 0.75 -8.34 4.23
C GLU A 70 1.49 -9.30 3.28
N GLU A 71 0.74 -10.02 2.44
CA GLU A 71 1.31 -10.94 1.46
C GLU A 71 2.13 -10.21 0.39
N SER A 72 1.62 -9.07 -0.12
CA SER A 72 2.32 -8.29 -1.14
C SER A 72 3.67 -7.77 -0.64
N PHE A 73 3.73 -7.29 0.61
CA PHE A 73 4.97 -6.80 1.21
C PHE A 73 5.92 -7.94 1.54
N LYS A 74 5.41 -9.06 2.08
CA LYS A 74 6.22 -10.28 2.29
C LYS A 74 6.87 -10.79 1.01
N THR A 75 6.17 -10.69 -0.12
CA THR A 75 6.72 -11.07 -1.45
C THR A 75 7.88 -10.18 -1.88
N GLN A 76 8.00 -8.97 -1.31
CA GLN A 76 9.13 -8.06 -1.54
C GLN A 76 10.19 -8.15 -0.43
N ASP A 77 10.09 -9.13 0.48
CA ASP A 77 10.91 -9.26 1.70
C ASP A 77 10.76 -8.09 2.68
N TYR A 78 9.56 -7.48 2.76
CA TYR A 78 9.25 -6.39 3.69
C TYR A 78 8.07 -6.71 4.59
N CYS A 79 8.07 -6.12 5.79
CA CYS A 79 6.91 -5.99 6.65
C CYS A 79 6.17 -4.68 6.36
N PHE A 80 4.90 -4.61 6.75
CA PHE A 80 4.14 -3.37 6.65
C PHE A 80 3.38 -3.03 7.93
N GLU A 81 3.13 -1.74 8.12
CA GLU A 81 2.24 -1.22 9.13
C GLU A 81 1.27 -0.21 8.50
N LEU A 82 0.00 -0.26 8.91
CA LEU A 82 -0.98 0.78 8.57
C LEU A 82 -1.31 1.59 9.83
N ILE A 83 -0.87 2.85 9.86
CA ILE A 83 -1.19 3.78 10.95
C ILE A 83 -2.70 4.06 10.94
N LYS A 84 -3.31 4.08 12.15
CA LYS A 84 -4.73 4.40 12.33
C LYS A 84 -5.02 5.79 11.79
N PHE A 85 -6.11 5.92 11.04
CA PHE A 85 -6.55 7.24 10.61
C PHE A 85 -6.97 8.07 11.82
N GLU A 86 -6.45 9.29 11.89
CA GLU A 86 -6.81 10.28 12.90
C GLU A 86 -7.28 11.55 12.19
N TYR A 87 -8.32 12.17 12.73
CA TYR A 87 -8.74 13.49 12.32
C TYR A 87 -7.70 14.48 12.86
N ASN A 88 -7.03 15.19 11.95
CA ASN A 88 -6.15 16.30 12.30
C ASN A 88 -6.96 17.50 12.80
#